data_AF-A0A6J1EP88-F1
#
_entry.id   AF-A0A6J1EP88-F1
#
_cell.length_a   1.000
_cell.length_b   1.000
_cell.length_c   1.000
_cell.angle_alpha   90.00
_cell.angle_beta   90.00
_cell.angle_gamma   90.00
#
_symmetry.space_group_name_H-M   'P 1'
#
loop_
_entity.id
_entity.type
_entity.pdbx_description
1 polymer ?
#
loop_
_entity_poly.entity_id
_entity_poly.type
_entity_poly.pdbx_seq_one_letter_code
_entity_poly.pdbx_strand_id
1 'polypeptide(L)'
;MAVEARRMNHLPSPFITNNGDFMKQSQEVLDIYNYKTMPVETAGLWPYVAGKSVPEIVNNFPADSGLTSNNFPAAPVRKRQRRSGYEEPPCPFPCRLSDEEIINSHVQQQQSEIDRFIAIHREKVRMAMEIRKKRESGMLVRAIEERLVKKLKEKDEEIERMGKLNWVLQERVKRLCMENQLWRDLAETNEATVNSLRTNLERLISAANDTAAAANDAESSCGSNSGCGITEEESGGGRRCRKCMAGESRVLVLPCRHLCLCTMCGSTLHTCPVCDSAINASVHVNFS
;
A
#
# COMPACT_ATOMS: atom_id res chain seq x y z
N MET A 1 -58.22 -17.62 4.60
CA MET A 1 -57.34 -16.84 5.50
C MET A 1 -56.18 -16.33 4.67
N ALA A 2 -55.99 -15.02 4.65
CA ALA A 2 -54.99 -14.34 3.83
C ALA A 2 -53.58 -14.56 4.40
N VAL A 3 -52.60 -14.80 3.52
CA VAL A 3 -51.18 -14.69 3.84
C VAL A 3 -50.59 -13.69 2.87
N GLU A 4 -50.40 -12.46 3.36
CA GLU A 4 -49.73 -11.37 2.67
C GLU A 4 -48.27 -11.75 2.38
N ALA A 5 -47.90 -11.84 1.11
CA ALA A 5 -46.50 -11.79 0.71
C ALA A 5 -46.09 -10.32 0.63
N ARG A 6 -45.30 -9.85 1.60
CA ARG A 6 -44.71 -8.51 1.60
C ARG A 6 -43.86 -8.32 0.34
N ARG A 7 -44.32 -7.42 -0.55
CA ARG A 7 -43.46 -6.78 -1.54
C ARG A 7 -42.40 -5.97 -0.80
N MET A 8 -41.14 -6.36 -0.91
CA MET A 8 -39.99 -5.56 -0.47
C MET A 8 -39.24 -5.10 -1.72
N ASN A 9 -39.70 -3.99 -2.30
CA ASN A 9 -38.84 -3.13 -3.11
C ASN A 9 -38.75 -1.83 -2.34
N HIS A 10 -37.54 -1.41 -1.99
CA HIS A 10 -37.04 -0.03 -1.97
C HIS A 10 -35.72 0.01 -1.20
N LEU A 11 -34.62 -0.26 -1.90
CA LEU A 11 -33.35 0.42 -1.64
C LEU A 11 -32.93 1.11 -2.94
N PRO A 12 -32.46 2.37 -2.85
CA PRO A 12 -32.23 3.22 -4.02
C PRO A 12 -30.98 2.78 -4.77
N SER A 13 -31.08 2.79 -6.10
CA SER A 13 -29.92 2.77 -7.00
C SER A 13 -28.99 3.94 -6.67
N PRO A 14 -27.71 3.71 -6.32
CA PRO A 14 -26.75 4.78 -6.45
C PRO A 14 -26.48 4.93 -7.94
N PHE A 15 -26.99 6.04 -8.47
CA PHE A 15 -26.59 6.63 -9.73
C PHE A 15 -25.10 6.38 -9.99
N ILE A 16 -24.82 5.64 -11.06
CA ILE A 16 -23.51 5.60 -11.70
C ILE A 16 -23.32 6.98 -12.31
N THR A 17 -22.81 7.92 -11.51
CA THR A 17 -22.25 9.16 -12.02
C THR A 17 -21.01 8.79 -12.83
N ASN A 18 -21.08 9.02 -14.14
CA ASN A 18 -19.98 9.15 -15.09
C ASN A 18 -18.57 8.92 -14.53
N ASN A 19 -18.02 7.71 -14.70
CA ASN A 19 -16.59 7.46 -14.55
C ASN A 19 -15.82 7.88 -15.81
N GLY A 20 -16.05 9.11 -16.28
CA GLY A 20 -15.25 9.77 -17.30
C GLY A 20 -13.98 10.43 -16.76
N ASP A 21 -13.87 10.57 -15.43
CA ASP A 21 -12.80 11.38 -14.80
C ASP A 21 -11.59 10.58 -14.28
N PHE A 22 -11.69 9.25 -14.15
CA PHE A 22 -10.55 8.44 -13.69
C PHE A 22 -9.50 8.17 -14.79
N MET A 23 -9.92 8.23 -16.07
CA MET A 23 -9.02 8.09 -17.23
C MET A 23 -8.31 9.41 -17.61
N LYS A 24 -8.81 10.57 -17.16
CA LYS A 24 -8.12 11.85 -17.38
C LYS A 24 -6.92 12.03 -16.47
N GLN A 25 -7.00 11.53 -15.23
CA GLN A 25 -5.89 11.62 -14.29
C GLN A 25 -4.70 10.72 -14.68
N SER A 26 -4.93 9.67 -15.47
CA SER A 26 -3.85 8.83 -16.00
C SER A 26 -3.18 9.43 -17.25
N GLN A 27 -3.91 10.26 -18.02
CA GLN A 27 -3.34 11.03 -19.13
C GLN A 27 -2.53 12.24 -18.61
N GLU A 28 -3.00 12.90 -17.55
CA GLU A 28 -2.32 14.05 -16.92
C GLU A 28 -1.04 13.64 -16.18
N VAL A 29 -0.95 12.39 -15.70
CA VAL A 29 0.26 11.83 -15.07
C VAL A 29 1.29 11.37 -16.12
N LEU A 30 0.88 11.12 -17.37
CA LEU A 30 1.78 10.72 -18.46
C LEU A 30 2.53 11.92 -19.09
N ASP A 31 1.99 13.13 -18.99
CA ASP A 31 2.62 14.36 -19.51
C ASP A 31 3.65 14.99 -18.55
N ILE A 32 3.82 14.44 -17.34
CA ILE A 32 4.81 14.93 -16.36
C ILE A 32 6.18 14.27 -16.56
N TYR A 33 6.27 13.17 -17.29
CA TYR A 33 7.52 12.44 -17.54
C TYR A 33 8.25 12.86 -18.83
N ASN A 34 8.24 14.15 -19.17
CA ASN A 34 9.02 14.68 -20.28
C ASN A 34 10.11 15.66 -19.84
N TYR A 35 11.34 15.27 -20.14
CA TYR A 35 12.65 15.85 -19.84
C TYR A 35 12.72 17.38 -19.74
N LYS A 36 13.17 17.88 -18.57
CA LYS A 36 13.97 19.10 -18.45
C LYS A 36 14.96 18.98 -17.29
N THR A 37 16.16 18.54 -17.61
CA THR A 37 17.35 18.77 -16.78
C THR A 37 17.54 20.25 -16.53
N MET A 38 17.49 20.67 -15.26
CA MET A 38 17.95 21.98 -14.78
C MET A 38 18.76 21.79 -13.48
N PRO A 39 19.73 22.67 -13.20
CA PRO A 39 20.84 22.40 -12.30
C PRO A 39 20.43 22.54 -10.83
N VAL A 40 20.91 21.62 -9.98
CA VAL A 40 20.70 21.66 -8.54
C VAL A 40 21.69 22.64 -7.91
N GLU A 41 21.20 23.83 -7.55
CA GLU A 41 21.83 24.68 -6.55
C GLU A 41 21.46 24.16 -5.16
N THR A 42 22.43 23.57 -4.47
CA THR A 42 22.31 23.11 -3.08
C THR A 42 22.31 24.31 -2.12
N ALA A 43 21.13 24.82 -1.79
CA ALA A 43 20.91 25.59 -0.56
C ALA A 43 20.22 24.68 0.47
N GLY A 44 20.82 24.62 1.66
CA GLY A 44 20.65 23.55 2.64
C GLY A 44 19.24 23.27 3.10
N LEU A 45 18.94 21.98 3.29
CA LEU A 45 17.87 21.50 4.15
C LEU A 45 18.35 20.21 4.82
N TRP A 46 18.62 20.28 6.12
CA TRP A 46 18.81 19.09 6.96
C TRP A 46 17.42 18.66 7.47
N PRO A 47 17.07 17.36 7.48
CA PRO A 47 15.75 16.94 7.96
C PRO A 47 15.71 16.86 9.48
N TYR A 48 14.74 17.58 10.05
CA TYR A 48 14.25 17.43 11.42
C TYR A 48 13.58 16.07 11.57
N VAL A 49 13.98 15.26 12.55
CA VAL A 49 13.21 14.10 13.02
C VAL A 49 13.10 14.19 14.54
N ALA A 50 11.86 14.30 15.02
CA ALA A 50 11.50 14.28 16.44
C ALA A 50 11.30 12.83 16.92
N GLY A 51 11.88 12.49 18.07
CA GLY A 51 11.63 11.24 18.79
C GLY A 51 12.32 11.25 20.16
N LYS A 52 11.53 11.16 21.23
CA LYS A 52 11.93 11.22 22.65
C LYS A 52 12.42 9.86 23.16
N SER A 53 13.57 9.80 23.84
CA SER A 53 13.80 9.30 25.22
C SER A 53 15.28 8.94 25.50
N VAL A 54 15.73 9.35 26.69
CA VAL A 54 17.05 9.28 27.37
C VAL A 54 17.46 7.84 27.80
N PRO A 55 18.73 7.51 28.20
CA PRO A 55 19.63 8.34 29.01
C PRO A 55 21.15 8.35 28.74
N GLU A 56 21.74 9.40 29.34
CA GLU A 56 23.12 9.63 29.76
C GLU A 56 24.09 8.43 29.73
N ILE A 57 25.18 8.60 28.97
CA ILE A 57 26.51 8.19 29.42
C ILE A 57 27.45 9.39 29.29
N VAL A 58 27.93 9.81 30.44
CA VAL A 58 28.95 10.84 30.68
C VAL A 58 30.33 10.25 30.37
N ASN A 59 31.13 10.93 29.53
CA ASN A 59 32.48 11.41 29.87
C ASN A 59 33.28 11.92 28.64
N ASN A 60 33.52 13.23 28.66
CA ASN A 60 34.81 13.93 28.55
C ASN A 60 35.77 13.61 27.38
N PHE A 61 35.93 14.56 26.45
CA PHE A 61 37.14 15.39 26.33
C PHE A 61 36.79 16.73 25.63
N PRO A 62 37.39 17.87 26.04
CA PRO A 62 36.97 19.21 25.62
C PRO A 62 37.55 19.58 24.26
N ALA A 63 36.70 20.11 23.38
CA ALA A 63 37.14 20.79 22.17
C ALA A 63 37.49 22.24 22.51
N ASP A 64 38.76 22.59 22.35
CA ASP A 64 39.20 23.98 22.27
C ASP A 64 38.64 24.63 21.01
N SER A 65 37.69 25.57 21.18
CA SER A 65 37.43 26.68 20.25
C SER A 65 36.49 27.69 20.92
N GLY A 66 37.02 28.41 21.91
CA GLY A 66 36.43 29.65 22.38
C GLY A 66 36.75 30.79 21.43
N LEU A 67 35.77 31.21 20.63
CA LEU A 67 35.72 32.55 20.08
C LEU A 67 35.40 33.51 21.23
N THR A 68 36.41 34.18 21.76
CA THR A 68 36.24 35.40 22.55
C THR A 68 36.87 36.55 21.78
N SER A 69 35.99 37.33 21.15
CA SER A 69 36.24 38.69 20.71
C SER A 69 36.63 39.54 21.92
N ASN A 70 37.94 39.76 22.12
CA ASN A 70 38.43 40.81 23.00
C ASN A 70 39.03 41.93 22.15
N ASN A 71 38.30 43.04 22.11
CA ASN A 71 38.81 44.37 21.80
C ASN A 71 40.02 44.65 22.70
N PHE A 72 41.21 44.79 22.10
CA PHE A 72 42.31 45.49 22.75
C PHE A 72 42.32 46.94 22.28
N PRO A 73 42.14 47.94 23.16
CA PRO A 73 42.52 49.29 22.82
C PRO A 73 44.04 49.32 22.63
N ALA A 74 44.47 49.88 21.50
CA ALA A 74 45.85 50.26 21.27
C ALA A 74 46.34 51.11 22.45
N ALA A 75 47.26 50.57 23.24
CA ALA A 75 47.96 51.34 24.25
C ALA A 75 48.82 52.40 23.54
N PRO A 76 48.79 53.68 23.98
CA PRO A 76 49.70 54.66 23.42
C PRO A 76 51.12 54.28 23.83
N VAL A 77 52.01 54.19 22.84
CA VAL A 77 53.45 54.14 23.05
C VAL A 77 53.85 55.34 23.92
N ARG A 78 54.09 55.08 25.21
CA ARG A 78 54.67 56.08 26.11
C ARG A 78 56.08 56.40 25.62
N LYS A 79 56.24 57.51 24.92
CA LYS A 79 57.55 58.17 24.75
C LYS A 79 58.09 58.48 26.15
N ARG A 80 59.11 57.73 26.58
CA ARG A 80 59.83 57.98 27.82
C ARG A 80 60.71 59.22 27.59
N GLN A 81 60.23 60.38 28.03
CA GLN A 81 61.02 61.61 28.02
C GLN A 81 62.09 61.54 29.11
N ARG A 82 63.30 61.12 28.75
CA ARG A 82 64.50 61.33 29.58
C ARG A 82 65.11 62.67 29.19
N ARG A 83 64.70 63.75 29.86
CA ARG A 83 65.51 64.97 29.90
C ARG A 83 66.57 64.76 30.99
N SER A 84 67.81 64.56 30.57
CA SER A 84 69.00 64.77 31.38
C SER A 84 69.89 65.70 30.57
N GLY A 85 70.09 66.91 31.07
CA GLY A 85 70.80 67.96 30.37
C GLY A 85 72.30 67.78 30.49
N TYR A 86 72.97 67.71 29.35
CA TYR A 86 74.34 68.15 29.14
C TYR A 86 74.39 68.67 27.70
N GLU A 87 74.68 69.96 27.53
CA GLU A 87 74.99 70.53 26.22
C GLU A 87 76.33 69.97 25.75
N GLU A 88 76.38 69.38 24.55
CA GLU A 88 77.62 69.15 23.82
C GLU A 88 77.52 69.78 22.41
N PRO A 89 78.65 70.26 21.86
CA PRO A 89 78.65 71.21 20.75
C PRO A 89 78.38 70.54 19.38
N PRO A 90 77.97 71.31 18.35
CA PRO A 90 77.61 70.74 17.06
C PRO A 90 78.86 70.35 16.26
N CYS A 91 79.04 69.05 16.00
CA CYS A 91 80.06 68.56 15.07
C CYS A 91 79.64 68.86 13.60
N PRO A 92 80.52 69.45 12.78
CA PRO A 92 80.17 69.88 11.43
C PRO A 92 80.70 68.94 10.34
N PHE A 93 80.17 67.71 10.18
CA PHE A 93 80.40 66.94 8.93
C PHE A 93 79.23 65.99 8.61
N PRO A 94 78.89 65.78 7.31
CA PRO A 94 77.81 64.90 6.90
C PRO A 94 78.25 63.44 7.03
N CYS A 95 77.75 62.75 8.04
CA CYS A 95 78.04 61.34 8.25
C CYS A 95 77.39 60.48 7.16
N ARG A 96 78.23 59.62 6.59
CA ARG A 96 77.92 58.57 5.61
C ARG A 96 76.78 57.68 6.12
N LEU A 97 75.91 57.24 5.20
CA LEU A 97 74.87 56.21 5.46
C LEU A 97 75.52 55.06 6.25
N SER A 98 75.01 54.81 7.45
CA SER A 98 75.67 53.94 8.45
C SER A 98 75.51 52.47 8.07
N ASP A 99 76.51 51.64 8.41
CA ASP A 99 76.46 50.17 8.25
C ASP A 99 75.21 49.53 8.89
N GLU A 100 74.61 50.21 9.87
CA GLU A 100 73.32 49.87 10.49
C GLU A 100 72.13 49.89 9.52
N GLU A 101 72.06 50.84 8.58
CA GLU A 101 70.98 50.90 7.58
C GLU A 101 71.07 49.74 6.59
N ILE A 102 72.29 49.33 6.24
CA ILE A 102 72.53 48.19 5.34
C ILE A 102 72.10 46.89 6.02
N ILE A 103 72.49 46.68 7.29
CA ILE A 103 72.10 45.50 8.07
C ILE A 103 70.57 45.47 8.26
N ASN A 104 69.95 46.59 8.58
CA ASN A 104 68.50 46.67 8.73
C ASN A 104 67.75 46.40 7.41
N SER A 105 68.27 46.89 6.28
CA SER A 105 67.67 46.59 4.97
C SER A 105 67.76 45.10 4.62
N HIS A 106 68.89 44.45 4.97
CA HIS A 106 69.08 43.02 4.76
C HIS A 106 68.16 42.18 5.67
N VAL A 107 68.01 42.55 6.93
CA VAL A 107 67.07 41.88 7.87
C VAL A 107 65.62 42.05 7.41
N GLN A 108 65.24 43.25 6.95
CA GLN A 108 63.90 43.49 6.38
C GLN A 108 63.67 42.66 5.11
N GLN A 109 64.67 42.55 4.24
CA GLN A 109 64.60 41.70 3.06
C GLN A 109 64.39 40.24 3.45
N GLN A 110 65.19 39.69 4.35
CA GLN A 110 65.03 38.30 4.82
C GLN A 110 63.66 38.06 5.45
N GLN A 111 63.16 39.00 6.26
CA GLN A 111 61.82 38.90 6.85
C GLN A 111 60.74 38.85 5.75
N SER A 112 60.85 39.70 4.72
CA SER A 112 59.91 39.71 3.60
C SER A 112 59.93 38.41 2.79
N GLU A 113 61.11 37.80 2.63
CA GLU A 113 61.24 36.51 1.94
C GLU A 113 60.63 35.37 2.75
N ILE A 114 60.88 35.34 4.07
CA ILE A 114 60.29 34.38 5.01
C ILE A 114 58.76 34.51 4.97
N ASP A 115 58.23 35.72 5.08
CA ASP A 115 56.79 35.97 5.06
C ASP A 115 56.17 35.53 3.72
N ARG A 116 56.87 35.77 2.60
CA ARG A 116 56.45 35.29 1.28
C ARG A 116 56.42 33.76 1.22
N PHE A 117 57.42 33.06 1.74
CA PHE A 117 57.43 31.60 1.78
C PHE A 117 56.31 31.04 2.66
N ILE A 118 56.07 31.65 3.82
CA ILE A 118 54.97 31.29 4.72
C ILE A 118 53.63 31.48 4.03
N ALA A 119 53.42 32.61 3.33
CA ALA A 119 52.18 32.88 2.60
C ALA A 119 51.92 31.83 1.50
N ILE A 120 52.94 31.51 0.70
CA ILE A 120 52.83 30.47 -0.34
C ILE A 120 52.52 29.11 0.28
N HIS A 121 53.20 28.73 1.36
CA HIS A 121 52.98 27.43 1.98
C HIS A 121 51.60 27.33 2.63
N ARG A 122 51.16 28.38 3.33
CA ARG A 122 49.80 28.49 3.89
C ARG A 122 48.75 28.30 2.79
N GLU A 123 48.93 28.96 1.66
CA GLU A 123 47.97 28.88 0.55
C GLU A 123 47.94 27.48 -0.09
N LYS A 124 49.10 26.84 -0.28
CA LYS A 124 49.17 25.45 -0.75
C LYS A 124 48.44 24.49 0.17
N VAL A 125 48.62 24.63 1.49
CA VAL A 125 47.93 23.79 2.49
C VAL A 125 46.43 24.04 2.46
N ARG A 126 46.00 25.31 2.39
CA ARG A 126 44.59 25.69 2.29
C ARG A 126 43.92 25.05 1.07
N MET A 127 44.55 25.15 -0.11
CA MET A 127 44.04 24.56 -1.34
C MET A 127 44.01 23.03 -1.28
N ALA A 128 45.05 22.39 -0.73
CA ALA A 128 45.09 20.94 -0.57
C ALA A 128 43.99 20.41 0.37
N MET A 129 43.69 21.13 1.46
CA MET A 129 42.58 20.80 2.36
C MET A 129 41.22 20.93 1.66
N GLU A 130 41.00 22.01 0.90
CA GLU A 130 39.73 22.22 0.20
C GLU A 130 39.49 21.15 -0.87
N ILE A 131 40.52 20.76 -1.62
CA ILE A 131 40.45 19.66 -2.60
C ILE A 131 40.10 18.34 -1.90
N ARG A 132 40.74 18.05 -0.76
CA ARG A 132 40.48 16.83 0.01
C ARG A 132 39.05 16.80 0.54
N LYS A 133 38.59 17.90 1.14
CA LYS A 133 37.22 18.05 1.64
C LYS A 133 36.18 17.84 0.54
N LYS A 134 36.37 18.46 -0.63
CA LYS A 134 35.50 18.26 -1.81
C LYS A 134 35.48 16.82 -2.30
N ARG A 135 36.64 16.14 -2.26
CA ARG A 135 36.74 14.74 -2.65
C ARG A 135 36.00 13.83 -1.66
N GLU A 136 36.20 14.04 -0.37
CA GLU A 136 35.55 13.27 0.70
C GLU A 136 34.04 13.48 0.70
N SER A 137 33.57 14.72 0.62
CA SER A 137 32.13 15.00 0.52
C SER A 137 31.52 14.42 -0.76
N GLY A 138 32.22 14.54 -1.90
CA GLY A 138 31.77 13.97 -3.16
C GLY A 138 31.69 12.43 -3.15
N MET A 139 32.60 11.75 -2.44
CA MET A 139 32.51 10.29 -2.25
C MET A 139 31.28 9.91 -1.44
N LEU A 140 31.00 10.62 -0.35
CA LEU A 140 29.82 10.37 0.48
C LEU A 140 28.53 10.61 -0.29
N VAL A 141 28.43 11.73 -1.02
CA VAL A 141 27.25 12.07 -1.83
C VAL A 141 26.99 10.98 -2.89
N ARG A 142 28.01 10.56 -3.65
CA ARG A 142 27.85 9.48 -4.63
C ARG A 142 27.39 8.17 -3.99
N ALA A 143 27.96 7.79 -2.85
CA ALA A 143 27.57 6.57 -2.14
C ALA A 143 26.13 6.62 -1.60
N ILE A 144 25.61 7.82 -1.32
CA ILE A 144 24.19 8.02 -0.96
C ILE A 144 23.33 7.97 -2.22
N GLU A 145 23.69 8.70 -3.27
CA GLU A 145 22.99 8.72 -4.56
C GLU A 145 22.83 7.31 -5.14
N GLU A 146 23.89 6.51 -5.18
CA GLU A 146 23.85 5.11 -5.63
C GLU A 146 22.84 4.27 -4.85
N ARG A 147 22.81 4.43 -3.51
CA ARG A 147 21.85 3.74 -2.66
C ARG A 147 20.42 4.21 -2.90
N LEU A 148 20.21 5.52 -3.06
CA LEU A 148 18.90 6.10 -3.33
C LEU A 148 18.37 5.64 -4.69
N VAL A 149 19.19 5.71 -5.74
CA VAL A 149 18.82 5.25 -7.10
C VAL A 149 18.45 3.78 -7.08
N LYS A 150 19.25 2.93 -6.42
CA LYS A 150 18.93 1.50 -6.29
C LYS A 150 17.60 1.28 -5.58
N LYS A 151 17.37 2.00 -4.47
CA LYS A 151 16.12 1.89 -3.70
C LYS A 151 14.90 2.39 -4.47
N LEU A 152 15.04 3.46 -5.25
CA LEU A 152 13.98 3.95 -6.11
C LEU A 152 13.63 2.91 -7.18
N LYS A 153 14.64 2.36 -7.86
CA LYS A 153 14.43 1.31 -8.86
C LYS A 153 13.72 0.08 -8.29
N GLU A 154 14.12 -0.39 -7.10
CA GLU A 154 13.42 -1.48 -6.40
C GLU A 154 11.93 -1.17 -6.14
N LYS A 155 11.60 0.09 -5.81
CA LYS A 155 10.22 0.51 -5.59
C LYS A 155 9.44 0.67 -6.90
N ASP A 156 10.07 1.16 -7.96
CA ASP A 156 9.44 1.27 -9.27
C ASP A 156 9.07 -0.12 -9.83
N GLU A 157 9.96 -1.11 -9.69
CA GLU A 157 9.70 -2.50 -10.05
C GLU A 157 8.55 -3.12 -9.23
N GLU A 158 8.44 -2.77 -7.95
CA GLU A 158 7.31 -3.16 -7.08
C GLU A 158 5.99 -2.56 -7.57
N ILE A 159 5.99 -1.27 -7.87
CA ILE A 159 4.81 -0.56 -8.41
C ILE A 159 4.38 -1.18 -9.73
N GLU A 160 5.32 -1.47 -10.64
CA GLU A 160 5.01 -2.08 -11.93
C GLU A 160 4.36 -3.45 -11.77
N ARG A 161 4.89 -4.29 -10.86
CA ARG A 161 4.35 -5.63 -10.60
C ARG A 161 2.97 -5.57 -9.96
N MET A 162 2.76 -4.70 -8.98
CA MET A 162 1.44 -4.48 -8.40
C MET A 162 0.46 -3.93 -9.44
N GLY A 163 0.91 -3.04 -10.33
CA GLY A 163 0.12 -2.51 -11.44
C GLY A 163 -0.37 -3.60 -12.38
N LYS A 164 0.52 -4.52 -12.80
CA LYS A 164 0.16 -5.69 -13.63
C LYS A 164 -0.88 -6.57 -12.93
N LEU A 165 -0.67 -6.88 -11.65
CA LEU A 165 -1.61 -7.70 -10.89
C LEU A 165 -2.98 -7.02 -10.75
N ASN A 166 -2.99 -5.73 -10.41
CA ASN A 166 -4.22 -4.95 -10.29
C ASN A 166 -4.99 -4.93 -11.61
N TRP A 167 -4.31 -4.75 -12.75
CA TRP A 167 -4.94 -4.80 -14.07
C TRP A 167 -5.61 -6.16 -14.35
N VAL A 168 -4.92 -7.27 -14.08
CA VAL A 168 -5.50 -8.62 -14.26
C VAL A 168 -6.73 -8.83 -13.36
N LEU A 169 -6.66 -8.37 -12.11
CA LEU A 169 -7.77 -8.46 -11.17
C LEU A 169 -8.97 -7.62 -11.64
N GLN A 170 -8.75 -6.38 -12.09
CA GLN A 170 -9.80 -5.53 -12.64
C GLN A 170 -10.48 -6.18 -13.85
N GLU A 171 -9.71 -6.79 -14.74
CA GLU A 171 -10.26 -7.49 -15.91
C GLU A 171 -11.03 -8.76 -15.53
N ARG A 172 -10.61 -9.45 -14.46
CA ARG A 172 -11.39 -10.56 -13.90
C ARG A 172 -12.71 -10.08 -13.30
N VAL A 173 -12.70 -8.97 -12.56
CA VAL A 173 -13.92 -8.37 -12.00
C VAL A 173 -14.89 -7.97 -13.11
N LYS A 174 -14.43 -7.27 -14.16
CA LYS A 174 -15.27 -6.90 -15.30
C LYS A 174 -15.96 -8.11 -15.93
N ARG A 175 -15.20 -9.18 -16.20
CA ARG A 175 -15.74 -10.42 -16.77
C ARG A 175 -16.80 -11.07 -15.88
N LEU A 176 -16.52 -11.18 -14.58
CA LEU A 176 -17.48 -11.75 -13.63
C LEU A 176 -18.75 -10.89 -13.49
N CYS A 177 -18.63 -9.56 -13.55
CA CYS A 177 -19.79 -8.67 -13.56
C CYS A 177 -20.66 -8.87 -14.80
N MET A 178 -20.05 -8.98 -15.99
CA MET A 178 -20.78 -9.25 -17.24
C MET A 178 -21.46 -10.63 -17.20
N GLU A 179 -20.75 -11.66 -16.73
CA GLU A 179 -21.31 -13.00 -16.57
C GLU A 179 -22.49 -13.00 -15.59
N ASN A 180 -22.35 -12.33 -14.44
CA ASN A 180 -23.43 -12.22 -13.47
C ASN A 180 -24.65 -11.46 -14.03
N GLN A 181 -24.43 -10.42 -14.84
CA GLN A 181 -25.52 -9.72 -15.53
C GLN A 181 -26.25 -10.66 -16.49
N LEU A 182 -25.52 -11.39 -17.32
CA LEU A 182 -26.12 -12.35 -18.26
C LEU A 182 -26.96 -13.40 -17.54
N TRP A 183 -26.48 -13.93 -16.41
CA TRP A 183 -27.26 -14.89 -15.60
C TRP A 183 -28.51 -14.27 -15.00
N ARG A 184 -28.47 -12.99 -14.58
CA ARG A 184 -29.65 -12.27 -14.09
C ARG A 184 -30.68 -12.05 -15.20
N ASP A 185 -30.25 -11.59 -16.36
CA ASP A 185 -31.14 -11.37 -17.52
C ASP A 185 -31.79 -12.69 -17.97
N LEU A 186 -31.03 -13.79 -17.96
CA LEU A 186 -31.56 -15.12 -18.25
C LEU A 186 -32.59 -15.58 -17.20
N ALA A 187 -32.33 -15.33 -15.92
CA ALA A 187 -33.27 -15.66 -14.86
C ALA A 187 -34.57 -14.84 -14.99
N GLU A 188 -34.47 -13.54 -15.29
CA GLU A 188 -35.62 -12.65 -15.47
C GLU A 188 -36.47 -13.03 -16.69
N THR A 189 -35.84 -13.34 -17.82
CA THR A 189 -36.57 -13.83 -19.02
C THR A 189 -37.26 -15.16 -18.75
N ASN A 190 -36.58 -16.09 -18.08
CA ASN A 190 -37.20 -17.35 -17.64
C ASN A 190 -38.38 -17.11 -16.70
N GLU A 191 -38.25 -16.22 -15.71
CA GLU A 191 -39.34 -15.84 -14.81
C GLU A 191 -40.53 -15.26 -15.59
N ALA A 192 -40.29 -14.35 -16.54
CA ALA A 192 -41.32 -13.79 -17.40
C ALA A 192 -42.04 -14.87 -18.22
N THR A 193 -41.31 -15.86 -18.77
CA THR A 193 -41.91 -16.98 -19.49
C THR A 193 -42.79 -17.85 -18.58
N VAL A 194 -42.33 -18.19 -17.37
CA VAL A 194 -43.10 -18.98 -16.40
C VAL A 194 -44.36 -18.24 -15.96
N ASN A 195 -44.26 -16.93 -15.70
CA ASN A 195 -45.40 -16.10 -15.36
C ASN A 195 -46.42 -16.00 -16.51
N SER A 196 -45.97 -15.88 -17.76
CA SER A 196 -46.86 -15.93 -18.93
C SER A 196 -47.58 -17.28 -19.04
N LEU A 197 -46.86 -18.39 -18.90
CA LEU A 197 -47.46 -19.73 -18.92
C LEU A 197 -48.46 -19.93 -17.78
N ARG A 198 -48.12 -19.48 -16.56
CA ARG A 198 -49.00 -19.53 -15.40
C ARG A 198 -50.30 -18.76 -15.63
N THR A 199 -50.23 -17.51 -16.08
CA THR A 199 -51.42 -16.68 -16.35
C THR A 199 -52.28 -17.25 -17.48
N ASN A 200 -51.67 -17.90 -18.48
CA ASN A 200 -52.40 -18.60 -19.53
C ASN A 200 -53.16 -19.82 -18.98
N LEU A 201 -52.54 -20.62 -18.12
CA LEU A 201 -53.19 -21.76 -17.48
C LEU A 201 -54.34 -21.32 -16.56
N GLU A 202 -54.13 -20.29 -15.74
CA GLU A 202 -55.18 -19.72 -14.88
C GLU A 202 -56.39 -19.25 -15.71
N ARG A 203 -56.16 -18.62 -16.87
CA ARG A 203 -57.24 -18.21 -17.79
C ARG A 203 -58.01 -19.41 -18.36
N LEU A 204 -57.32 -20.48 -18.76
CA LEU A 204 -57.96 -21.70 -19.29
C LEU A 204 -58.79 -22.41 -18.21
N ILE A 205 -58.30 -22.45 -16.97
CA ILE A 205 -59.04 -23.01 -15.83
C ILE A 205 -60.30 -22.20 -15.53
N SER A 206 -60.20 -20.87 -15.49
CA SER A 206 -61.37 -20.00 -15.28
C SER A 206 -62.40 -20.17 -16.40
N ALA A 207 -61.98 -20.20 -17.67
CA ALA A 207 -62.88 -20.41 -18.81
C ALA A 207 -63.57 -21.79 -18.75
N ALA A 208 -62.86 -22.85 -18.36
CA ALA A 208 -63.44 -24.18 -18.18
C ALA A 208 -64.49 -24.20 -17.05
N ASN A 209 -64.22 -23.55 -15.92
CA ASN A 209 -65.17 -23.41 -14.82
C ASN A 209 -66.41 -22.61 -15.22
N ASP A 210 -66.27 -21.54 -16.02
CA ASP A 210 -67.40 -20.76 -16.51
C ASP A 210 -68.28 -21.58 -17.48
N THR A 211 -67.68 -22.43 -18.32
CA THR A 211 -68.45 -23.36 -19.17
C THR A 211 -69.13 -24.49 -18.38
N ALA A 212 -68.53 -24.94 -17.28
CA ALA A 212 -69.14 -25.91 -16.38
C ALA A 212 -70.27 -25.30 -15.53
N ALA A 213 -70.18 -24.00 -15.19
CA ALA A 213 -71.23 -23.26 -14.49
C ALA A 213 -72.42 -22.91 -15.42
N ALA A 214 -72.16 -22.61 -16.70
CA ALA A 214 -73.23 -22.39 -17.70
C ALA A 214 -73.96 -23.68 -18.13
N ALA A 215 -73.37 -24.86 -17.87
CA ALA A 215 -73.95 -26.16 -18.17
C ALA A 215 -74.57 -26.88 -16.96
N ASN A 216 -74.48 -26.31 -15.74
CA ASN A 216 -75.00 -26.92 -14.52
C ASN A 216 -75.89 -25.95 -13.73
N ASP A 217 -77.09 -25.69 -14.27
CA ASP A 217 -78.28 -25.34 -13.47
C ASP A 217 -79.11 -26.60 -13.16
N ALA A 218 -78.44 -27.74 -13.01
CA ALA A 218 -79.05 -29.00 -12.62
C ALA A 218 -78.13 -29.75 -11.66
N GLU A 219 -78.60 -29.84 -10.42
CA GLU A 219 -78.32 -30.90 -9.43
C GLU A 219 -77.08 -30.75 -8.53
N SER A 220 -77.33 -29.96 -7.48
CA SER A 220 -77.01 -30.20 -6.07
C SER A 220 -76.70 -31.65 -5.64
N SER A 221 -75.48 -31.83 -5.10
CA SER A 221 -75.11 -32.53 -3.84
C SER A 221 -75.70 -33.91 -3.50
N CYS A 222 -74.81 -34.91 -3.36
CA CYS A 222 -74.67 -35.94 -2.30
C CYS A 222 -73.40 -36.76 -2.66
N GLY A 223 -72.36 -37.01 -1.85
CA GLY A 223 -72.35 -37.41 -0.45
C GLY A 223 -72.45 -38.94 -0.34
N SER A 224 -71.33 -39.70 -0.44
CA SER A 224 -71.05 -40.91 0.37
C SER A 224 -69.78 -41.68 -0.05
N ASN A 225 -69.03 -42.01 0.99
CA ASN A 225 -67.84 -42.85 1.15
C ASN A 225 -67.86 -44.21 0.41
N SER A 226 -66.78 -44.54 -0.29
CA SER A 226 -66.34 -45.94 -0.43
C SER A 226 -64.82 -46.02 -0.39
N GLY A 227 -64.33 -46.74 0.60
CA GLY A 227 -62.91 -46.86 0.91
C GLY A 227 -62.12 -47.50 -0.23
N CYS A 228 -60.99 -46.88 -0.54
CA CYS A 228 -59.84 -47.60 -1.07
C CYS A 228 -58.68 -47.26 -0.15
N GLY A 229 -58.36 -48.20 0.74
CA GLY A 229 -57.18 -48.14 1.57
C GLY A 229 -55.95 -48.13 0.68
N ILE A 230 -55.35 -46.96 0.53
CA ILE A 230 -53.92 -46.86 0.33
C ILE A 230 -53.44 -46.12 1.57
N THR A 231 -52.96 -46.93 2.49
CA THR A 231 -52.10 -46.56 3.61
C THR A 231 -51.51 -45.16 3.43
N GLU A 232 -52.04 -44.22 4.20
CA GLU A 232 -51.25 -43.10 4.70
C GLU A 232 -50.14 -43.71 5.56
N GLU A 233 -49.14 -44.31 4.91
CA GLU A 233 -47.82 -44.33 5.47
C GLU A 233 -47.39 -42.87 5.51
N GLU A 234 -47.48 -42.31 6.72
CA GLU A 234 -46.57 -41.27 7.17
C GLU A 234 -45.27 -41.38 6.37
N SER A 235 -45.00 -40.39 5.52
CA SER A 235 -43.74 -40.28 4.80
C SER A 235 -42.64 -39.86 5.79
N GLY A 236 -42.46 -40.66 6.84
CA GLY A 236 -41.32 -40.74 7.74
C GLY A 236 -40.17 -41.54 7.13
N GLY A 237 -40.07 -41.57 5.80
CA GLY A 237 -38.98 -42.22 5.04
C GLY A 237 -37.61 -41.52 5.16
N GLY A 238 -37.44 -40.62 6.12
CA GLY A 238 -36.27 -39.78 6.26
C GLY A 238 -35.22 -40.39 7.18
N ARG A 239 -34.22 -41.08 6.60
CA ARG A 239 -32.94 -41.54 7.19
C ARG A 239 -32.84 -43.02 7.56
N ARG A 240 -33.35 -43.97 6.77
CA ARG A 240 -32.86 -45.36 6.85
C ARG A 240 -31.73 -45.62 5.85
N CYS A 241 -30.81 -46.49 6.22
CA CYS A 241 -29.68 -46.90 5.40
C CYS A 241 -30.18 -47.63 4.15
N ARG A 242 -29.73 -47.20 2.97
CA ARG A 242 -30.16 -47.75 1.68
C ARG A 242 -29.65 -49.17 1.42
N LYS A 243 -28.60 -49.61 2.13
CA LYS A 243 -28.05 -50.97 1.99
C LYS A 243 -28.76 -52.01 2.85
N CYS A 244 -28.80 -51.82 4.17
CA CYS A 244 -29.38 -52.81 5.10
C CYS A 244 -30.82 -52.52 5.52
N MET A 245 -31.34 -51.32 5.24
CA MET A 245 -32.69 -50.84 5.63
C MET A 245 -33.03 -50.92 7.13
N ALA A 246 -32.09 -51.36 7.97
CA ALA A 246 -32.26 -51.56 9.41
C ALA A 246 -31.69 -50.40 10.23
N GLY A 247 -30.49 -49.92 9.89
CA GLY A 247 -29.85 -48.80 10.60
C GLY A 247 -30.22 -47.44 10.02
N GLU A 248 -30.14 -46.39 10.83
CA GLU A 248 -30.31 -45.02 10.35
C GLU A 248 -29.13 -44.57 9.48
N SER A 249 -29.42 -43.77 8.45
CA SER A 249 -28.43 -43.14 7.59
C SER A 249 -27.69 -42.05 8.36
N ARG A 250 -26.43 -42.31 8.71
CA ARG A 250 -25.53 -41.40 9.44
C ARG A 250 -24.26 -41.08 8.67
N VAL A 251 -24.07 -41.64 7.48
CA VAL A 251 -22.84 -41.50 6.70
C VAL A 251 -23.14 -40.78 5.38
N LEU A 252 -22.47 -39.63 5.19
CA LEU A 252 -22.45 -38.85 3.97
C LEU A 252 -21.27 -39.26 3.09
N VAL A 253 -21.56 -39.61 1.84
CA VAL A 253 -20.60 -40.15 0.88
C VAL A 253 -20.00 -39.03 0.01
N LEU A 254 -18.68 -38.99 -0.17
CA LEU A 254 -18.00 -38.04 -1.05
C LEU A 254 -17.46 -38.72 -2.32
N PRO A 255 -17.56 -38.06 -3.50
CA PRO A 255 -17.89 -36.64 -3.68
C PRO A 255 -19.40 -36.31 -3.82
N CYS A 256 -20.28 -37.31 -3.94
CA CYS A 256 -21.69 -37.09 -4.31
C CYS A 256 -22.59 -36.49 -3.21
N ARG A 257 -22.09 -36.35 -1.97
CA ARG A 257 -22.76 -35.77 -0.80
C ARG A 257 -24.09 -36.43 -0.38
N HIS A 258 -24.35 -37.65 -0.84
CA HIS A 258 -25.54 -38.39 -0.43
C HIS A 258 -25.39 -38.98 0.97
N LEU A 259 -26.33 -38.63 1.87
CA LEU A 259 -26.49 -39.23 3.18
C LEU A 259 -27.41 -40.46 3.07
N CYS A 260 -26.82 -41.64 2.91
CA CYS A 260 -27.59 -42.83 2.52
C CYS A 260 -27.15 -44.15 3.18
N LEU A 261 -26.11 -44.13 4.03
CA LEU A 261 -25.56 -45.33 4.67
C LEU A 261 -25.55 -45.21 6.19
N CYS A 262 -25.73 -46.33 6.90
CA CYS A 262 -25.43 -46.41 8.33
C CYS A 262 -23.92 -46.57 8.55
N THR A 263 -23.48 -46.48 9.80
CA THR A 263 -22.07 -46.58 10.18
C THR A 263 -21.41 -47.90 9.75
N MET A 264 -22.15 -49.01 9.82
CA MET A 264 -21.65 -50.34 9.43
C MET A 264 -21.60 -50.54 7.92
N CYS A 265 -22.56 -49.98 7.19
CA CYS A 265 -22.58 -50.08 5.73
C CYS A 265 -21.64 -49.09 5.05
N GLY A 266 -21.29 -47.98 5.71
CA GLY A 266 -20.34 -46.98 5.20
C GLY A 266 -18.91 -47.49 5.05
N SER A 267 -18.49 -48.46 5.86
CA SER A 267 -17.14 -49.03 5.83
C SER A 267 -16.97 -50.20 4.85
N THR A 268 -18.06 -50.77 4.34
CA THR A 268 -18.06 -51.97 3.49
C THR A 268 -18.39 -51.69 2.03
N LEU A 269 -18.89 -50.49 1.71
CA LEU A 269 -19.27 -50.11 0.35
C LEU A 269 -18.25 -49.17 -0.28
N HIS A 270 -17.96 -49.41 -1.55
CA HIS A 270 -17.07 -48.57 -2.37
C HIS A 270 -17.81 -47.71 -3.40
N THR A 271 -19.13 -47.87 -3.52
CA THR A 271 -19.99 -47.08 -4.41
C THR A 271 -21.24 -46.57 -3.69
N CYS A 272 -21.70 -45.38 -4.06
CA CYS A 272 -22.89 -44.77 -3.48
C CYS A 272 -24.15 -45.47 -4.01
N PRO A 273 -25.05 -46.01 -3.16
CA PRO A 273 -26.27 -46.69 -3.59
C PRO A 273 -27.34 -45.76 -4.18
N VAL A 274 -27.10 -44.45 -4.24
CA VAL A 274 -28.05 -43.45 -4.77
C VAL A 274 -27.69 -43.04 -6.20
N CYS A 275 -26.40 -42.94 -6.51
CA CYS A 275 -25.92 -42.37 -7.78
C CYS A 275 -24.71 -43.11 -8.36
N ASP A 276 -24.40 -44.30 -7.82
CA ASP A 276 -23.34 -45.21 -8.24
C ASP A 276 -21.91 -44.62 -8.32
N SER A 277 -21.72 -43.44 -7.73
CA SER A 277 -20.41 -42.78 -7.68
C SER A 277 -19.46 -43.50 -6.72
N ALA A 278 -18.19 -43.61 -7.09
CA ALA A 278 -17.15 -44.17 -6.22
C ALA A 278 -17.02 -43.37 -4.92
N ILE A 279 -16.90 -44.08 -3.80
CA ILE A 279 -16.75 -43.50 -2.47
C ILE A 279 -15.27 -43.23 -2.22
N ASN A 280 -14.88 -41.96 -2.27
CA ASN A 280 -13.51 -41.54 -2.02
C ASN A 280 -13.26 -41.20 -0.55
N ALA A 281 -14.31 -40.76 0.15
CA ALA A 281 -14.29 -40.46 1.57
C ALA A 281 -15.72 -40.48 2.13
N SER A 282 -15.84 -40.62 3.45
CA SER A 282 -17.13 -40.64 4.15
C SER A 282 -17.09 -39.77 5.41
N VAL A 283 -18.18 -39.04 5.68
CA VAL A 283 -18.33 -38.19 6.87
C VAL A 283 -19.50 -38.68 7.71
N HIS A 284 -19.27 -38.87 9.00
CA HIS A 284 -20.33 -39.21 9.95
C HIS A 284 -21.08 -37.95 10.40
N VAL A 285 -22.40 -37.98 10.28
CA VAL A 285 -23.30 -36.90 10.70
C VAL A 285 -23.94 -37.30 12.02
N ASN A 286 -23.83 -36.42 13.02
CA ASN A 286 -24.54 -36.54 14.29
C ASN A 286 -25.77 -35.62 14.26
N PHE A 287 -26.95 -36.18 14.53
CA PHE A 287 -28.21 -35.43 14.60
C PHE A 287 -28.53 -35.20 16.09
N SER A 288 -27.84 -34.23 16.69
CA SER A 288 -28.16 -33.74 18.04
C SER A 288 -29.30 -32.73 18.00
#